data_AF-A0A2V8U1W1-F1
#
_entry.id   AF-A0A2V8U1W1-F1
#
_cell.length_a   1.000
_cell.length_b   1.000
_cell.length_c   1.000
_cell.angle_alpha   90.00
_cell.angle_beta   90.00
_cell.angle_gamma   90.00
#
_symmetry.space_group_name_H-M   'P 1'
#
loop_
_entity.id
_entity.type
_entity.pdbx_description
1 polymer ?
#
loop_
_entity_poly.entity_id
_entity_poly.type
_entity_poly.pdbx_seq_one_letter_code
_entity_poly.pdbx_strand_id
1 'polypeptide(L)'
;MHVRRPCAKLECDTMTLATFLGAIVLALVLGAGLAAIWFRTRAAAAAATRPIADALARIESQIREFESQRQHMLGGLEHHLSALSRETVALSQALRAPNARGRWGELTLRRVAELAGMVPYCDFFEQESGERMRPDMIVRLPGGRSLAVDAKVPLSAYLDAEAATDGAARRAALERHAQQVWRHIVQLGAREYWAQFQPAPEMVVLFLAGEHFLSAALERDPEMLEKALGRKVLLATPMTLVSVLKGVSYGWRQERLAQNAGELRRIAGEFYDRMRSFAEFYADAGRNLTKALDAYNRSVGSWESRLLPSLKRMRELGAGGADEAPQPSRIDAAVREPQTPPPALPETLGADRRA
;
A
#
# COMPACT_ATOMS: atom_id res chain seq x y z
N MET A 1 -62.06 -44.89 45.95
CA MET A 1 -62.94 -45.93 45.37
C MET A 1 -62.71 -45.99 43.87
N HIS A 2 -62.18 -47.12 43.38
CA HIS A 2 -62.13 -47.47 41.95
C HIS A 2 -63.49 -48.01 41.52
N VAL A 3 -64.02 -47.63 40.34
CA VAL A 3 -64.75 -48.59 39.48
C VAL A 3 -64.61 -48.24 37.97
N ARG A 4 -64.07 -49.24 37.27
CA ARG A 4 -64.14 -49.74 35.89
C ARG A 4 -64.91 -49.01 34.77
N ARG A 5 -64.30 -49.10 33.58
CA ARG A 5 -64.79 -48.87 32.21
C ARG A 5 -65.86 -49.89 31.75
N PRO A 6 -66.52 -49.64 30.61
CA PRO A 6 -66.35 -50.59 29.50
C PRO A 6 -66.19 -49.94 28.11
N CYS A 7 -65.66 -50.73 27.17
CA CYS A 7 -65.37 -50.40 25.78
C CYS A 7 -66.19 -51.34 24.88
N ALA A 8 -66.81 -50.83 23.81
CA ALA A 8 -67.47 -51.62 22.77
C ALA A 8 -66.75 -51.41 21.43
N LYS A 9 -66.52 -52.52 20.71
CA LYS A 9 -65.85 -52.59 19.40
C LYS A 9 -66.81 -52.18 18.28
N LEU A 10 -66.28 -51.48 17.26
CA LEU A 10 -66.92 -51.21 15.96
C LEU A 10 -66.07 -51.87 14.85
N GLU A 11 -66.71 -52.60 13.94
CA GLU A 11 -66.18 -52.98 12.63
C GLU A 11 -66.26 -51.77 11.68
N CYS A 12 -65.23 -51.53 10.84
CA CYS A 12 -65.23 -50.41 9.90
C CYS A 12 -64.56 -50.72 8.55
N ASP A 13 -65.37 -50.49 7.51
CA ASP A 13 -65.28 -50.45 6.04
C ASP A 13 -63.94 -50.25 5.31
N THR A 14 -63.86 -50.93 4.15
CA THR A 14 -62.79 -50.93 3.13
C THR A 14 -62.77 -49.67 2.24
N MET A 15 -63.79 -48.82 2.25
CA MET A 15 -63.92 -47.66 1.35
C MET A 15 -63.03 -46.47 1.75
N THR A 16 -62.62 -46.39 3.01
CA THR A 16 -61.66 -45.38 3.53
C THR A 16 -60.22 -45.65 3.08
N LEU A 17 -59.87 -46.90 2.76
CA LEU A 17 -58.48 -47.28 2.50
C LEU A 17 -57.96 -46.78 1.15
N ALA A 18 -58.82 -46.77 0.12
CA ALA A 18 -58.45 -46.33 -1.23
C ALA A 18 -58.24 -44.80 -1.31
N THR A 19 -59.08 -44.02 -0.63
CA THR A 19 -58.92 -42.56 -0.55
C THR A 19 -57.67 -42.16 0.23
N PHE A 20 -57.33 -42.93 1.28
CA PHE A 20 -56.08 -42.73 2.03
C PHE A 20 -54.85 -43.03 1.17
N LEU A 21 -54.84 -44.13 0.42
CA LEU A 21 -53.73 -44.47 -0.47
C LEU A 21 -53.54 -43.44 -1.58
N GLY A 22 -54.61 -42.95 -2.20
CA GLY A 22 -54.54 -41.89 -3.21
C GLY A 22 -53.96 -40.57 -2.67
N ALA A 23 -54.37 -40.17 -1.46
CA ALA A 23 -53.84 -38.97 -0.80
C ALA A 23 -52.35 -39.11 -0.43
N ILE A 24 -51.92 -40.29 0.00
CA ILE A 24 -50.51 -40.56 0.32
C ILE A 24 -49.64 -40.46 -0.94
N VAL A 25 -50.07 -41.05 -2.05
CA VAL A 25 -49.31 -40.99 -3.32
C VAL A 25 -49.21 -39.54 -3.82
N LEU A 26 -50.31 -38.77 -3.77
CA LEU A 26 -50.29 -37.36 -4.15
C LEU A 26 -49.36 -36.52 -3.25
N ALA A 27 -49.38 -36.76 -1.93
CA ALA A 27 -48.51 -36.09 -0.97
C ALA A 27 -47.03 -36.43 -1.20
N LEU A 28 -46.70 -37.68 -1.54
CA LEU A 28 -45.33 -38.09 -1.85
C LEU A 28 -44.82 -37.46 -3.15
N VAL A 29 -45.66 -37.38 -4.20
CA VAL A 29 -45.28 -36.77 -5.48
C VAL A 29 -45.10 -35.26 -5.34
N LEU A 30 -46.02 -34.58 -4.65
CA LEU A 30 -45.90 -33.14 -4.36
C LEU A 30 -44.70 -32.86 -3.43
N GLY A 31 -44.48 -33.72 -2.43
CA GLY A 31 -43.33 -33.63 -1.53
C GLY A 31 -42.00 -33.79 -2.25
N ALA A 32 -41.90 -34.76 -3.16
CA ALA A 32 -40.70 -34.96 -3.99
C ALA A 32 -40.45 -33.80 -4.95
N GLY A 33 -41.52 -33.26 -5.58
CA GLY A 33 -41.43 -32.07 -6.44
C GLY A 33 -40.94 -30.84 -5.70
N LEU A 34 -41.51 -30.56 -4.52
CA LEU A 34 -41.08 -29.44 -3.66
C LEU A 34 -39.67 -29.63 -3.12
N ALA A 35 -39.28 -30.86 -2.75
CA ALA A 35 -37.91 -31.17 -2.32
C ALA A 35 -36.90 -30.97 -3.45
N ALA A 36 -37.24 -31.36 -4.69
CA ALA A 36 -36.38 -31.15 -5.86
C ALA A 36 -36.21 -29.65 -6.17
N ILE A 37 -37.29 -28.87 -6.11
CA ILE A 37 -37.24 -27.41 -6.29
C ILE A 37 -36.39 -26.77 -5.19
N TRP A 38 -36.60 -27.17 -3.93
CA TRP A 38 -35.84 -26.68 -2.77
C TRP A 38 -34.35 -27.01 -2.86
N PHE A 39 -34.01 -28.22 -3.33
CA PHE A 39 -32.62 -28.65 -3.54
C PHE A 39 -31.95 -27.86 -4.68
N ARG A 40 -32.67 -27.59 -5.77
CA ARG A 40 -32.17 -26.81 -6.92
C ARG A 40 -31.91 -25.35 -6.56
N THR A 41 -32.78 -24.74 -5.75
CA THR A 41 -32.60 -23.35 -5.27
C THR A 41 -31.42 -23.23 -4.30
N ARG A 42 -31.17 -24.23 -3.45
CA ARG A 42 -30.07 -24.21 -2.47
C ARG A 42 -28.70 -24.41 -3.14
N ALA A 43 -28.64 -25.23 -4.19
CA ALA A 43 -27.42 -25.41 -4.98
C ALA A 43 -27.02 -24.14 -5.75
N ALA A 44 -27.99 -23.40 -6.31
CA ALA A 44 -27.74 -22.14 -7.00
C ALA A 44 -27.29 -21.01 -6.04
N ALA A 45 -27.89 -20.93 -4.85
CA ALA A 45 -27.49 -19.97 -3.81
C ALA A 45 -26.07 -20.23 -3.27
N ALA A 46 -25.67 -21.51 -3.16
CA ALA A 46 -24.31 -21.88 -2.75
C ALA A 46 -23.25 -21.61 -3.83
N ALA A 47 -23.63 -21.60 -5.12
CA ALA A 47 -22.71 -21.29 -6.22
C ALA A 47 -22.42 -19.78 -6.33
N ALA A 48 -23.37 -18.92 -5.97
CA ALA A 48 -23.23 -17.46 -6.04
C ALA A 48 -22.34 -16.85 -4.93
N THR A 49 -22.16 -17.56 -3.80
CA THR A 49 -21.37 -17.07 -2.65
C THR A 49 -19.93 -17.58 -2.59
N ARG A 50 -19.60 -18.64 -3.35
CA ARG A 50 -18.23 -19.18 -3.50
C ARG A 50 -17.19 -18.14 -3.93
N PRO A 51 -17.40 -17.31 -4.97
CA PRO A 51 -16.37 -16.37 -5.41
C PRO A 51 -16.09 -15.26 -4.38
N ILE A 52 -17.06 -14.90 -3.52
CA ILE A 52 -16.87 -13.93 -2.44
C ILE A 52 -16.12 -14.59 -1.27
N ALA A 53 -16.43 -15.84 -0.94
CA ALA A 53 -15.70 -16.60 0.07
C ALA A 53 -14.23 -16.81 -0.32
N ASP A 54 -13.97 -17.11 -1.60
CA ASP A 54 -12.61 -17.30 -2.13
C ASP A 54 -11.83 -15.98 -2.18
N ALA A 55 -12.49 -14.86 -2.50
CA ALA A 55 -11.88 -13.53 -2.45
C ALA A 55 -11.53 -13.12 -1.01
N LEU A 56 -12.42 -13.38 -0.05
CA LEU A 56 -12.17 -13.14 1.38
C LEU A 56 -11.03 -14.02 1.90
N ALA A 57 -10.97 -15.29 1.50
CA ALA A 57 -9.89 -16.20 1.87
C ALA A 57 -8.52 -15.75 1.31
N ARG A 58 -8.48 -15.22 0.07
CA ARG A 58 -7.27 -14.64 -0.53
C ARG A 58 -6.83 -13.36 0.17
N ILE A 59 -7.77 -12.49 0.52
CA ILE A 59 -7.49 -11.27 1.29
C ILE A 59 -6.96 -11.65 2.68
N GLU A 60 -7.56 -12.64 3.33
CA GLU A 60 -7.12 -13.11 4.64
C GLU A 60 -5.73 -13.75 4.58
N SER A 61 -5.42 -14.54 3.54
CA SER A 61 -4.07 -15.09 3.36
C SER A 61 -3.04 -14.00 3.10
N GLN A 62 -3.38 -12.98 2.28
CA GLN A 62 -2.50 -11.83 2.03
C GLN A 62 -2.27 -11.00 3.28
N ILE A 63 -3.30 -10.79 4.10
CA ILE A 63 -3.17 -10.08 5.38
C ILE A 63 -2.26 -10.87 6.34
N ARG A 64 -2.45 -12.18 6.46
CA ARG A 64 -1.58 -13.03 7.31
C ARG A 64 -0.13 -13.06 6.83
N GLU A 65 0.08 -13.10 5.52
CA GLU A 65 1.42 -13.06 4.94
C GLU A 65 2.09 -11.69 5.16
N PHE A 66 1.34 -10.61 5.01
CA PHE A 66 1.81 -9.26 5.29
C PHE A 66 2.09 -9.04 6.80
N GLU A 67 1.23 -9.59 7.67
CA GLU A 67 1.43 -9.57 9.12
C GLU A 67 2.66 -10.40 9.53
N SER A 68 2.84 -11.58 8.93
CA SER A 68 4.02 -12.43 9.14
C SER A 68 5.30 -11.73 8.69
N GLN A 69 5.33 -11.11 7.50
CA GLN A 69 6.46 -10.32 7.03
C GLN A 69 6.74 -9.11 7.93
N ARG A 70 5.67 -8.45 8.42
CA ARG A 70 5.79 -7.35 9.38
C ARG A 70 6.39 -7.84 10.70
N GLN A 71 5.94 -8.99 11.22
CA GLN A 71 6.48 -9.61 12.44
C GLN A 71 7.93 -10.06 12.25
N HIS A 72 8.30 -10.60 11.09
CA HIS A 72 9.67 -11.01 10.80
C HIS A 72 10.63 -9.80 10.72
N MET A 73 10.22 -8.72 10.06
CA MET A 73 10.97 -7.47 10.04
C MET A 73 11.11 -6.89 11.46
N LEU A 74 10.03 -6.85 12.23
CA LEU A 74 10.05 -6.34 13.61
C LEU A 74 10.91 -7.23 14.52
N GLY A 75 10.84 -8.54 14.38
CA GLY A 75 11.68 -9.49 15.13
C GLY A 75 13.16 -9.40 14.78
N GLY A 76 13.50 -9.23 13.49
CA GLY A 76 14.87 -8.94 13.06
C GLY A 76 15.39 -7.60 13.60
N LEU A 77 14.50 -6.60 13.66
CA LEU A 77 14.80 -5.29 14.22
C LEU A 77 15.00 -5.37 15.75
N GLU A 78 14.16 -6.11 16.48
CA GLU A 78 14.35 -6.44 17.90
C GLU A 78 15.67 -7.17 18.14
N HIS A 79 16.05 -8.10 17.25
CA HIS A 79 17.31 -8.83 17.38
C HIS A 79 18.53 -7.91 17.17
N HIS A 80 18.45 -6.98 16.21
CA HIS A 80 19.50 -5.96 15.98
C HIS A 80 19.58 -4.94 17.11
N LEU A 81 18.44 -4.49 17.63
CA LEU A 81 18.36 -3.53 18.72
C LEU A 81 18.76 -4.15 20.07
N SER A 82 18.42 -5.42 20.31
CA SER A 82 18.89 -6.17 21.49
C SER A 82 20.39 -6.50 21.42
N ALA A 83 20.97 -6.67 20.24
CA ALA A 83 22.42 -6.81 20.07
C ALA A 83 23.14 -5.50 20.42
N LEU A 84 22.64 -4.36 19.92
CA LEU A 84 23.15 -3.02 20.29
C LEU A 84 23.01 -2.74 21.79
N SER A 85 21.91 -3.19 22.40
CA SER A 85 21.66 -3.08 23.84
C SER A 85 22.54 -4.01 24.69
N ARG A 86 23.00 -5.16 24.16
CA ARG A 86 23.88 -6.09 24.86
C ARG A 86 25.34 -5.67 24.80
N GLU A 87 25.78 -5.09 23.68
CA GLU A 87 27.11 -4.46 23.57
C GLU A 87 27.28 -3.29 24.55
N THR A 88 26.20 -2.68 25.03
CA THR A 88 26.24 -1.49 25.90
C THR A 88 26.66 -1.77 27.35
N VAL A 89 26.30 -2.94 27.89
CA VAL A 89 26.66 -3.32 29.27
C VAL A 89 28.16 -3.64 29.36
N ALA A 90 28.72 -4.25 28.31
CA ALA A 90 30.16 -4.50 28.20
C ALA A 90 30.98 -3.21 27.99
N LEU A 91 30.39 -2.17 27.37
CA LEU A 91 31.00 -0.86 27.15
C LEU A 91 30.80 0.13 28.33
N SER A 92 30.33 -0.32 29.49
CA SER A 92 29.94 0.58 30.58
C SER A 92 31.10 1.37 31.20
N GLN A 93 32.33 0.83 31.17
CA GLN A 93 33.52 1.54 31.69
C GLN A 93 34.01 2.65 30.75
N ALA A 94 33.95 2.44 29.43
CA ALA A 94 34.37 3.45 28.44
C ALA A 94 33.36 4.62 28.34
N LEU A 95 32.09 4.39 28.66
CA LEU A 95 31.02 5.39 28.64
C LEU A 95 30.98 6.30 29.89
N ARG A 96 31.87 6.11 30.87
CA ARG A 96 31.98 7.04 32.01
C ARG A 96 32.47 8.41 31.57
N ALA A 97 33.35 8.49 30.56
CA ALA A 97 33.82 9.76 30.01
C ALA A 97 32.68 10.52 29.28
N PRO A 98 32.44 11.82 29.60
CA PRO A 98 31.34 12.59 29.00
C PRO A 98 31.34 12.63 27.47
N ASN A 99 32.52 12.81 26.86
CA ASN A 99 32.65 12.94 25.40
C ASN A 99 32.37 11.62 24.66
N ALA A 100 32.84 10.48 25.20
CA ALA A 100 32.60 9.17 24.61
C ALA A 100 31.11 8.80 24.66
N ARG A 101 30.43 9.22 25.73
CA ARG A 101 29.01 8.98 25.94
C ARG A 101 28.11 9.77 25.00
N GLY A 102 28.38 11.06 24.80
CA GLY A 102 27.65 11.90 23.85
C GLY A 102 27.72 11.33 22.44
N ARG A 103 28.94 11.05 21.97
CA ARG A 103 29.19 10.42 20.65
C ARG A 103 28.50 9.07 20.48
N TRP A 104 28.45 8.25 21.53
CA TRP A 104 27.75 6.96 21.46
C TRP A 104 26.23 7.14 21.33
N GLY A 105 25.65 8.12 22.05
CA GLY A 105 24.25 8.50 21.89
C GLY A 105 23.91 8.97 20.48
N GLU A 106 24.72 9.87 19.92
CA GLU A 106 24.57 10.38 18.55
C GLU A 106 24.72 9.27 17.49
N LEU A 107 25.71 8.39 17.64
CA LEU A 107 25.91 7.26 16.74
C LEU A 107 24.71 6.30 16.78
N THR A 108 24.17 6.03 17.98
CA THR A 108 23.00 5.17 18.15
C THR A 108 21.77 5.81 17.52
N LEU A 109 21.60 7.13 17.67
CA LEU A 109 20.53 7.89 17.04
C LEU A 109 20.60 7.81 15.51
N ARG A 110 21.79 7.97 14.92
CA ARG A 110 22.01 7.84 13.47
C ARG A 110 21.66 6.44 12.97
N ARG A 111 22.11 5.39 13.67
CA ARG A 111 21.76 3.99 13.33
C ARG A 111 20.25 3.73 13.39
N VAL A 112 19.55 4.30 14.36
CA VAL A 112 18.08 4.19 14.46
C VAL A 112 17.40 4.83 13.24
N ALA A 113 17.86 6.01 12.81
CA ALA A 113 17.35 6.66 11.60
C ALA A 113 17.65 5.87 10.32
N GLU A 114 18.84 5.24 10.23
CA GLU A 114 19.22 4.32 9.14
C GLU A 114 18.29 3.10 9.08
N LEU A 115 18.07 2.42 10.21
CA LEU A 115 17.16 1.27 10.30
C LEU A 115 15.71 1.65 9.94
N ALA A 116 15.30 2.87 10.31
CA ALA A 116 13.99 3.38 9.94
C ALA A 116 13.88 3.70 8.43
N GLY A 117 15.00 3.84 7.72
CA GLY A 117 15.05 4.29 6.33
C GLY A 117 14.76 5.80 6.20
N MET A 118 15.03 6.56 7.26
CA MET A 118 14.66 7.97 7.39
C MET A 118 15.82 8.94 7.17
N VAL A 119 17.04 8.44 6.94
CA VAL A 119 18.24 9.27 6.70
C VAL A 119 18.02 10.41 5.67
N PRO A 120 17.37 10.19 4.51
CA PRO A 120 17.13 11.28 3.55
C PRO A 120 16.20 12.40 4.06
N TYR A 121 15.49 12.16 5.14
CA TYR A 121 14.54 13.09 5.77
C TYR A 121 15.06 13.62 7.12
N CYS A 122 16.28 13.25 7.51
CA CYS A 122 16.91 13.69 8.75
C CYS A 122 18.08 14.62 8.46
N ASP A 123 18.15 15.72 9.21
CA ASP A 123 19.34 16.58 9.30
C ASP A 123 20.02 16.29 10.64
N PHE A 124 21.30 15.93 10.61
CA PHE A 124 22.10 15.64 11.80
C PHE A 124 23.01 16.83 12.10
N PHE A 125 23.14 17.18 13.38
CA PHE A 125 24.00 18.28 13.82
C PHE A 125 24.99 17.75 14.85
N GLU A 126 26.29 17.83 14.55
CA GLU A 126 27.33 17.48 15.50
C GLU A 126 27.59 18.68 16.43
N GLN A 127 27.87 18.42 17.71
CA GLN A 127 28.25 19.47 18.66
C GLN A 127 29.64 20.02 18.32
N GLU A 128 29.72 20.99 17.42
CA GLU A 128 30.87 21.90 17.36
C GLU A 128 30.71 23.00 18.42
N SER A 129 31.79 23.24 19.16
CA SER A 129 31.82 24.13 20.31
C SER A 129 31.43 25.56 19.96
N GLY A 130 30.22 25.95 20.36
CA GLY A 130 29.79 27.34 20.46
C GLY A 130 29.05 27.87 19.26
N GLU A 131 27.74 27.61 19.18
CA GLU A 131 26.70 28.62 18.98
C GLU A 131 25.32 27.97 18.81
N ARG A 132 24.36 28.46 19.60
CA ARG A 132 22.94 28.03 19.70
C ARG A 132 22.70 26.58 20.16
N MET A 133 21.61 26.41 20.89
CA MET A 133 21.16 25.15 21.46
C MET A 133 20.55 24.28 20.36
N ARG A 134 21.39 23.74 19.47
CA ARG A 134 20.95 22.91 18.35
C ARG A 134 20.56 21.50 18.81
N PRO A 135 19.51 20.90 18.24
CA PRO A 135 19.15 19.51 18.48
C PRO A 135 20.14 18.60 17.74
N ASP A 136 20.34 17.38 18.22
CA ASP A 136 21.25 16.43 17.58
C ASP A 136 20.72 15.94 16.22
N MET A 137 19.39 15.89 16.06
CA MET A 137 18.73 15.54 14.80
C MET A 137 17.41 16.30 14.61
N ILE A 138 17.14 16.73 13.38
CA ILE A 138 15.83 17.23 12.96
C ILE A 138 15.27 16.28 11.91
N VAL A 139 14.06 15.79 12.14
CA VAL A 139 13.34 14.94 11.18
C VAL A 139 12.29 15.79 10.47
N ARG A 140 12.34 15.83 9.14
CA ARG A 140 11.35 16.49 8.30
C ARG A 140 10.10 15.61 8.20
N LEU A 141 8.96 16.19 8.55
CA LEU A 141 7.66 15.55 8.50
C LEU A 141 6.90 15.95 7.22
N PRO A 142 5.96 15.11 6.75
CA PRO A 142 5.00 15.48 5.73
C PRO A 142 4.26 16.80 6.05
N GLY A 143 3.94 17.56 5.01
CA GLY A 143 3.29 18.88 5.14
C GLY A 143 4.21 19.99 5.68
N GLY A 144 5.53 19.86 5.54
CA GLY A 144 6.49 20.92 5.87
C GLY A 144 6.75 21.14 7.37
N ARG A 145 6.36 20.17 8.20
CA ARG A 145 6.58 20.21 9.66
C ARG A 145 7.90 19.56 10.05
N SER A 146 8.30 19.71 11.31
CA SER A 146 9.56 19.16 11.82
C SER A 146 9.39 18.53 13.21
N LEU A 147 10.25 17.56 13.49
CA LEU A 147 10.40 16.89 14.77
C LEU A 147 11.86 17.01 15.20
N ALA A 148 12.12 17.69 16.32
CA ALA A 148 13.47 17.79 16.88
C ALA A 148 13.75 16.60 17.80
N VAL A 149 14.96 16.05 17.74
CA VAL A 149 15.40 14.92 18.56
C VAL A 149 16.72 15.27 19.23
N ASP A 150 16.76 15.11 20.54
CA ASP A 150 17.92 15.36 21.40
C ASP A 150 18.33 14.04 22.06
N ALA A 151 19.54 13.57 21.78
CA ALA A 151 20.12 12.38 22.38
C ALA A 151 20.76 12.72 23.72
N LYS A 152 20.17 12.21 24.80
CA LYS A 152 20.75 12.34 26.14
C LYS A 152 21.00 11.00 26.78
N VAL A 153 22.15 10.91 27.43
CA VAL A 153 22.59 9.71 28.13
C VAL A 153 22.99 10.07 29.58
N PRO A 154 22.00 10.27 30.48
CA PRO A 154 22.28 10.45 31.91
C PRO A 154 22.71 9.09 32.51
N LEU A 155 23.97 8.72 32.27
CA LEU A 155 24.47 7.37 32.57
C LEU A 155 25.15 7.27 33.94
N SER A 156 25.66 8.37 34.50
CA SER A 156 26.50 8.31 35.71
C SER A 156 25.72 7.81 36.92
N ALA A 157 24.54 8.36 37.20
CA ALA A 157 23.72 7.93 38.33
C ALA A 157 23.22 6.47 38.16
N TYR A 158 22.92 6.05 36.94
CA TYR A 158 22.57 4.66 36.65
C TYR A 158 23.76 3.71 36.90
N LEU A 159 24.97 4.06 36.42
CA LEU A 159 26.16 3.25 36.67
C LEU A 159 26.54 3.19 38.15
N ASP A 160 26.33 4.27 38.90
CA ASP A 160 26.50 4.28 40.36
C ASP A 160 25.54 3.28 41.02
N ALA A 161 24.30 3.18 40.53
CA ALA A 161 23.29 2.24 41.04
C ALA A 161 23.68 0.78 40.76
N GLU A 162 24.21 0.50 39.57
CA GLU A 162 24.68 -0.84 39.18
C GLU A 162 25.97 -1.25 39.91
N ALA A 163 26.83 -0.29 40.25
CA ALA A 163 28.05 -0.54 41.01
C ALA A 163 27.83 -0.58 42.54
N ALA A 164 26.64 -0.20 43.03
CA ALA A 164 26.33 -0.14 44.45
C ALA A 164 26.23 -1.54 45.06
N THR A 165 26.93 -1.76 46.17
CA THR A 165 26.94 -3.03 46.90
C THR A 165 25.84 -3.14 47.95
N ASP A 166 25.27 -2.02 48.38
CA ASP A 166 24.15 -1.96 49.32
C ASP A 166 22.86 -1.42 48.66
N GLY A 167 21.72 -1.90 49.15
CA GLY A 167 20.42 -1.57 48.58
C GLY A 167 19.99 -0.11 48.77
N ALA A 168 20.53 0.59 49.78
CA ALA A 168 20.18 1.99 50.04
C ALA A 168 20.90 2.93 49.05
N ALA A 169 22.20 2.72 48.85
CA ALA A 169 23.00 3.41 47.84
C ALA A 169 22.44 3.18 46.43
N ARG A 170 22.05 1.93 46.11
CA ARG A 170 21.40 1.63 44.83
C ARG A 170 20.11 2.44 44.63
N ARG A 171 19.22 2.48 45.63
CA ARG A 171 17.98 3.27 45.55
C ARG A 171 18.26 4.76 45.38
N ALA A 172 19.18 5.33 46.17
CA ALA A 172 19.53 6.74 46.07
C ALA A 172 20.14 7.10 44.71
N ALA A 173 20.92 6.22 44.11
CA ALA A 173 21.48 6.40 42.77
C ALA A 173 20.41 6.35 41.68
N LEU A 174 19.44 5.42 41.76
CA LEU A 174 18.29 5.38 40.84
C LEU A 174 17.39 6.61 40.96
N GLU A 175 17.19 7.14 42.17
CA GLU A 175 16.45 8.39 42.38
C GLU A 175 17.13 9.58 41.68
N ARG A 176 18.47 9.68 41.83
CA ARG A 176 19.27 10.69 41.12
C ARG A 176 19.18 10.53 39.61
N HIS A 177 19.11 9.30 39.10
CA HIS A 177 18.94 9.01 37.67
C HIS A 177 17.59 9.54 37.15
N ALA A 178 16.49 9.22 37.83
CA ALA A 178 15.17 9.73 37.46
C ALA A 178 15.11 11.27 37.47
N GLN A 179 15.70 11.92 38.49
CA GLN A 179 15.80 13.37 38.56
C GLN A 179 16.65 13.98 37.43
N GLN A 180 17.71 13.30 36.98
CA GLN A 180 18.50 13.74 35.83
C GLN A 180 17.69 13.72 34.55
N VAL A 181 16.95 12.64 34.28
CA VAL A 181 16.05 12.53 33.12
C VAL A 181 14.99 13.63 33.18
N TRP A 182 14.36 13.83 34.34
CA TRP A 182 13.33 14.86 34.54
C TRP A 182 13.83 16.28 34.27
N ARG A 183 15.05 16.62 34.71
CA ARG A 183 15.64 17.93 34.41
C ARG A 183 15.78 18.19 32.91
N HIS A 184 16.15 17.16 32.14
CA HIS A 184 16.24 17.28 30.67
C HIS A 184 14.87 17.44 30.02
N ILE A 185 13.85 16.73 30.50
CA ILE A 185 12.46 16.92 30.04
C ILE A 185 12.01 18.36 30.24
N VAL A 186 12.24 18.92 31.43
CA VAL A 186 11.87 20.32 31.75
C VAL A 186 12.63 21.30 30.84
N GLN A 187 13.92 21.06 30.60
CA GLN A 187 14.75 21.89 29.74
C GLN A 187 14.28 21.88 28.27
N LEU A 188 13.93 20.72 27.72
CA LEU A 188 13.46 20.58 26.32
C LEU A 188 12.02 21.09 26.13
N GLY A 189 11.19 21.02 27.17
CA GLY A 189 9.83 21.57 27.15
C GLY A 189 9.79 23.10 27.32
N ALA A 190 10.92 23.77 27.56
CA ALA A 190 10.98 25.21 27.77
C ALA A 190 10.81 25.98 26.45
N ARG A 191 10.03 27.07 26.45
CA ARG A 191 9.66 27.83 25.24
C ARG A 191 10.88 28.36 24.48
N GLU A 192 11.94 28.69 25.20
CA GLU A 192 13.22 29.18 24.71
C GLU A 192 13.86 28.18 23.73
N TYR A 193 13.72 26.88 24.00
CA TYR A 193 14.22 25.83 23.13
C TYR A 193 13.43 25.76 21.81
N TRP A 194 12.16 26.14 21.79
CA TRP A 194 11.31 26.04 20.60
C TRP A 194 11.40 27.28 19.72
N ALA A 195 11.60 28.44 20.33
CA ALA A 195 11.64 29.74 19.67
C ALA A 195 12.80 29.90 18.66
N GLN A 196 13.83 29.04 18.74
CA GLN A 196 14.97 29.06 17.83
C GLN A 196 14.72 28.37 16.48
N PHE A 197 13.59 27.67 16.30
CA PHE A 197 13.26 26.93 15.09
C PHE A 197 12.11 27.60 14.33
N GLN A 198 12.24 27.70 13.00
CA GLN A 198 11.14 28.11 12.11
C GLN A 198 11.03 27.14 10.90
N PRO A 199 9.87 26.48 10.71
CA PRO A 199 8.74 26.42 11.63
C PRO A 199 9.12 25.73 12.96
N ALA A 200 8.46 26.14 14.05
CA ALA A 200 8.64 25.48 15.33
C ALA A 200 8.25 24.00 15.22
N PRO A 201 9.01 23.07 15.81
CA PRO A 201 8.64 21.66 15.86
C PRO A 201 7.25 21.48 16.47
N GLU A 202 6.57 20.38 16.18
CA GLU A 202 5.31 20.07 16.87
C GLU A 202 5.55 19.48 18.27
N MET A 203 6.62 18.70 18.38
CA MET A 203 7.11 18.08 19.61
C MET A 203 8.62 17.90 19.55
N VAL A 204 9.22 17.69 20.72
CA VAL A 204 10.64 17.37 20.87
C VAL A 204 10.74 15.95 21.40
N VAL A 205 11.67 15.17 20.86
CA VAL A 205 11.96 13.82 21.33
C VAL A 205 13.21 13.86 22.19
N LEU A 206 13.09 13.41 23.44
CA LEU A 206 14.24 13.07 24.27
C LEU A 206 14.60 11.60 24.03
N PHE A 207 15.71 11.39 23.33
CA PHE A 207 16.21 10.06 23.00
C PHE A 207 17.15 9.53 24.09
N LEU A 208 16.78 8.41 24.69
CA LEU A 208 17.58 7.64 25.64
C LEU A 208 18.11 6.40 24.92
N ALA A 209 19.43 6.31 24.76
CA ALA A 209 20.07 5.30 23.91
C ALA A 209 19.99 3.84 24.43
N GLY A 210 19.27 3.57 25.52
CA GLY A 210 19.04 2.23 26.05
C GLY A 210 17.71 2.13 26.79
N GLU A 211 17.00 1.02 26.57
CA GLU A 211 15.67 0.76 27.17
C GLU A 211 15.74 0.74 28.71
N HIS A 212 16.77 0.09 29.25
CA HIS A 212 17.01 -0.08 30.68
C HIS A 212 17.20 1.26 31.41
N PHE A 213 17.69 2.30 30.73
CA PHE A 213 17.78 3.65 31.31
C PHE A 213 16.40 4.28 31.49
N LEU A 214 15.52 4.12 30.50
CA LEU A 214 14.14 4.61 30.60
C LEU A 214 13.36 3.82 31.65
N SER A 215 13.45 2.49 31.62
CA SER A 215 12.76 1.62 32.59
C SER A 215 13.15 1.96 34.04
N ALA A 216 14.44 2.12 34.32
CA ALA A 216 14.93 2.46 35.65
C ALA A 216 14.43 3.83 36.15
N ALA A 217 14.25 4.80 35.25
CA ALA A 217 13.67 6.10 35.60
C ALA A 217 12.16 5.98 35.88
N LEU A 218 11.43 5.23 35.05
CA LEU A 218 9.98 5.00 35.21
C LEU A 218 9.64 4.19 36.46
N GLU A 219 10.51 3.31 36.93
CA GLU A 219 10.32 2.62 38.20
C GLU A 219 10.34 3.56 39.42
N ARG A 220 11.05 4.69 39.33
CA ARG A 220 11.08 5.70 40.40
C ARG A 220 9.95 6.71 40.25
N ASP A 221 9.64 7.08 39.01
CA ASP A 221 8.58 8.04 38.67
C ASP A 221 7.69 7.47 37.56
N PRO A 222 6.65 6.68 37.91
CA PRO A 222 5.76 6.05 36.94
C PRO A 222 4.97 7.05 36.08
N GLU A 223 4.72 8.25 36.59
CA GLU A 223 3.98 9.32 35.90
C GLU A 223 4.87 10.14 34.95
N MET A 224 6.18 9.87 34.89
CA MET A 224 7.14 10.68 34.12
C MET A 224 6.75 10.81 32.64
N LEU A 225 6.24 9.72 32.04
CA LEU A 225 5.84 9.70 30.62
C LEU A 225 4.70 10.69 30.35
N GLU A 226 3.66 10.66 31.18
CA GLU A 226 2.49 11.55 31.04
C GLU A 226 2.87 13.01 31.28
N LYS A 227 3.69 13.26 32.32
CA LYS A 227 4.19 14.61 32.62
C LYS A 227 5.10 15.16 31.51
N ALA A 228 5.89 14.32 30.85
CA ALA A 228 6.72 14.70 29.71
C ALA A 228 5.86 15.05 28.49
N LEU A 229 4.85 14.23 28.20
CA LEU A 229 3.89 14.48 27.11
C LEU A 229 3.12 15.79 27.30
N GLY A 230 2.69 16.10 28.53
CA GLY A 230 2.07 17.38 28.86
C GLY A 230 2.97 18.61 28.58
N ARG A 231 4.29 18.41 28.53
CA ARG A 231 5.30 19.41 28.14
C ARG A 231 5.71 19.32 26.66
N LYS A 232 5.00 18.52 25.86
CA LYS A 232 5.32 18.21 24.46
C LYS A 232 6.70 17.59 24.25
N VAL A 233 7.18 16.84 25.23
CA VAL A 233 8.42 16.07 25.15
C VAL A 233 8.07 14.59 25.08
N LEU A 234 8.43 13.93 23.98
CA LEU A 234 8.27 12.49 23.81
C LEU A 234 9.54 11.78 24.30
N LEU A 235 9.41 10.90 25.28
CA LEU A 235 10.49 10.00 25.66
C LEU A 235 10.59 8.87 24.64
N ALA A 236 11.76 8.70 24.03
CA ALA A 236 11.99 7.63 23.09
C ALA A 236 13.31 6.91 23.38
N THR A 237 13.30 5.63 23.08
CA THR A 237 14.39 4.67 23.11
C THR A 237 14.63 4.17 21.68
N PRO A 238 15.67 3.38 21.40
CA PRO A 238 15.90 2.89 20.03
C PRO A 238 14.67 2.21 19.42
N MET A 239 13.97 1.34 20.17
CA MET A 239 12.78 0.65 19.68
C MET A 239 11.62 1.61 19.36
N THR A 240 11.32 2.49 20.30
CA THR A 240 10.18 3.41 20.16
C THR A 240 10.45 4.50 19.13
N LEU A 241 11.70 4.98 19.02
CA LEU A 241 12.07 5.94 17.98
C LEU A 241 12.01 5.31 16.58
N VAL A 242 12.46 4.07 16.38
CA VAL A 242 12.25 3.38 15.09
C VAL A 242 10.75 3.34 14.75
N SER A 243 9.89 3.03 15.73
CA SER A 243 8.45 2.94 15.52
C SER A 243 7.84 4.28 15.09
N VAL A 244 8.21 5.37 15.78
CA VAL A 244 7.79 6.74 15.43
C VAL A 244 8.28 7.10 14.02
N LEU A 245 9.56 6.86 13.72
CA LEU A 245 10.15 7.17 12.42
C LEU A 245 9.54 6.34 11.28
N LYS A 246 9.18 5.08 11.52
CA LYS A 246 8.43 4.26 10.54
C LYS A 246 7.04 4.82 10.27
N GLY A 247 6.35 5.34 11.29
CA GLY A 247 5.10 6.07 11.13
C GLY A 247 5.26 7.29 10.23
N VAL A 248 6.30 8.09 10.46
CA VAL A 248 6.64 9.25 9.61
C VAL A 248 6.96 8.82 8.17
N SER A 249 7.74 7.75 7.99
CA SER A 249 8.07 7.17 6.68
C SER A 249 6.82 6.75 5.91
N TYR A 250 5.81 6.20 6.59
CA TYR A 250 4.52 5.90 5.98
C TYR A 250 3.81 7.17 5.51
N GLY A 251 3.82 8.24 6.32
CA GLY A 251 3.30 9.55 5.93
C GLY A 251 3.96 10.10 4.65
N TRP A 252 5.29 9.99 4.53
CA TRP A 252 6.01 10.39 3.32
C TRP A 252 5.59 9.59 2.09
N ARG A 253 5.35 8.28 2.23
CA ARG A 253 4.84 7.45 1.12
C ARG A 253 3.47 7.94 0.66
N GLN A 254 2.58 8.29 1.58
CA GLN A 254 1.25 8.82 1.25
C GLN A 254 1.33 10.17 0.52
N GLU A 255 2.17 11.09 1.00
CA GLU A 255 2.33 12.39 0.34
C GLU A 255 2.93 12.25 -1.07
N ARG A 256 3.93 11.37 -1.27
CA ARG A 256 4.48 11.08 -2.59
C ARG A 256 3.44 10.45 -3.53
N LEU A 257 2.62 9.52 -3.03
CA LEU A 257 1.53 8.94 -3.82
C LEU A 257 0.53 10.00 -4.27
N ALA A 258 0.17 10.93 -3.37
CA ALA A 258 -0.73 12.03 -3.70
C ALA A 258 -0.13 12.98 -4.76
N GLN A 259 1.15 13.35 -4.62
CA GLN A 259 1.86 14.18 -5.60
C GLN A 259 1.95 13.51 -6.97
N ASN A 260 2.35 12.23 -7.00
CA ASN A 260 2.47 11.45 -8.24
C ASN A 260 1.13 11.28 -8.96
N ALA A 261 0.02 11.12 -8.22
CA ALA A 261 -1.31 11.03 -8.82
C ALA A 261 -1.72 12.34 -9.52
N GLY A 262 -1.36 13.49 -8.94
CA GLY A 262 -1.56 14.80 -9.57
C GLY A 262 -0.77 14.94 -10.87
N GLU A 263 0.49 14.54 -10.87
CA GLU A 263 1.33 14.57 -12.07
C GLU A 263 0.85 13.58 -13.14
N LEU A 264 0.47 12.36 -12.76
CA LEU A 264 -0.10 11.37 -13.66
C LEU A 264 -1.36 11.90 -14.34
N ARG A 265 -2.25 12.57 -13.58
CA ARG A 265 -3.46 13.20 -14.14
C ARG A 265 -3.11 14.26 -15.18
N ARG A 266 -2.10 15.09 -14.93
CA ARG A 266 -1.63 16.09 -15.88
C ARG A 266 -1.12 15.44 -17.17
N ILE A 267 -0.22 14.46 -17.05
CA ILE A 267 0.36 13.74 -18.19
C ILE A 267 -0.73 13.00 -18.98
N ALA A 268 -1.69 12.37 -18.30
CA ALA A 268 -2.81 11.68 -18.94
C ALA A 268 -3.70 12.65 -19.73
N GLY A 269 -3.95 13.86 -19.20
CA GLY A 269 -4.67 14.92 -19.91
C GLY A 269 -3.94 15.36 -21.18
N GLU A 270 -2.65 15.67 -21.08
CA GLU A 270 -1.82 16.03 -22.24
C GLU A 270 -1.77 14.92 -23.30
N PHE A 271 -1.69 13.66 -22.86
CA PHE A 271 -1.70 12.51 -23.76
C PHE A 271 -3.05 12.38 -24.49
N TYR A 272 -4.17 12.56 -23.79
CA TYR A 272 -5.50 12.52 -24.39
C TYR A 272 -5.67 13.59 -25.48
N ASP A 273 -5.24 14.83 -25.20
CA ASP A 273 -5.30 15.92 -26.19
C ASP A 273 -4.42 15.66 -27.41
N ARG A 274 -3.23 15.07 -27.21
CA ARG A 274 -2.37 14.64 -28.31
C ARG A 274 -2.99 13.52 -29.14
N MET A 275 -3.62 12.54 -28.49
CA MET A 275 -4.35 11.45 -29.18
C MET A 275 -5.52 11.99 -30.02
N ARG A 276 -6.28 12.95 -29.49
CA ARG A 276 -7.35 13.62 -30.24
C ARG A 276 -6.83 14.33 -31.47
N SER A 277 -5.77 15.13 -31.31
CA SER A 277 -5.14 15.86 -32.43
C SER A 277 -4.58 14.90 -33.49
N PHE A 278 -3.97 13.79 -33.06
CA PHE A 278 -3.51 12.75 -33.98
C PHE A 278 -4.66 12.09 -34.75
N ALA A 279 -5.78 11.81 -34.09
CA ALA A 279 -6.96 11.24 -34.75
C ALA A 279 -7.52 12.17 -35.83
N GLU A 280 -7.50 13.49 -35.61
CA GLU A 280 -7.88 14.50 -36.61
C GLU A 280 -6.93 14.43 -37.83
N PHE A 281 -5.61 14.45 -37.61
CA PHE A 281 -4.63 14.31 -38.72
C PHE A 281 -4.78 12.99 -39.48
N TYR A 282 -5.05 11.89 -38.78
CA TYR A 282 -5.27 10.58 -39.38
C TYR A 282 -6.53 10.57 -40.26
N ALA A 283 -7.64 11.16 -39.75
CA ALA A 283 -8.87 11.30 -40.52
C ALA A 283 -8.68 12.17 -41.77
N ASP A 284 -7.90 13.24 -41.65
CA ASP A 284 -7.57 14.16 -42.76
C ASP A 284 -6.73 13.46 -43.84
N ALA A 285 -5.73 12.67 -43.42
CA ALA A 285 -4.94 11.85 -44.33
C ALA A 285 -5.81 10.84 -45.08
N GLY A 286 -6.75 10.17 -44.37
CA GLY A 286 -7.72 9.27 -44.98
C GLY A 286 -8.55 9.96 -46.08
N ARG A 287 -9.11 11.15 -45.80
CA ARG A 287 -9.89 11.93 -46.79
C ARG A 287 -9.07 12.31 -48.02
N ASN A 288 -7.80 12.65 -47.84
CA ASN A 288 -6.92 13.01 -48.96
C ASN A 288 -6.54 11.78 -49.81
N LEU A 289 -6.33 10.62 -49.20
CA LEU A 289 -6.12 9.37 -49.92
C LEU A 289 -7.35 8.98 -50.76
N THR A 290 -8.56 9.12 -50.22
CA THR A 290 -9.81 8.91 -50.97
C THR A 290 -9.87 9.82 -52.21
N LYS A 291 -9.56 11.11 -52.06
CA LYS A 291 -9.54 12.06 -53.19
C LYS A 291 -8.52 11.67 -54.27
N ALA A 292 -7.33 11.21 -53.87
CA ALA A 292 -6.30 10.77 -54.80
C ALA A 292 -6.74 9.52 -55.57
N LEU A 293 -7.36 8.56 -54.87
CA LEU A 293 -7.92 7.35 -55.47
C LEU A 293 -9.05 7.68 -56.44
N ASP A 294 -9.95 8.61 -56.11
CA ASP A 294 -11.01 9.07 -57.01
C ASP A 294 -10.45 9.72 -58.29
N ALA A 295 -9.40 10.54 -58.16
CA ALA A 295 -8.74 11.16 -59.30
C ALA A 295 -8.08 10.11 -60.20
N TYR A 296 -7.40 9.14 -59.61
CA TYR A 296 -6.83 7.99 -60.31
C TYR A 296 -7.91 7.21 -61.07
N ASN A 297 -9.01 6.83 -60.39
CA ASN A 297 -10.12 6.09 -61.00
C ASN A 297 -10.75 6.84 -62.18
N ARG A 298 -10.93 8.16 -62.07
CA ARG A 298 -11.41 8.99 -63.19
C ARG A 298 -10.44 8.99 -64.39
N SER A 299 -9.13 9.00 -64.14
CA SER A 299 -8.13 8.94 -65.22
C SER A 299 -8.18 7.60 -65.98
N VAL A 300 -8.31 6.49 -65.26
CA VAL A 300 -8.49 5.14 -65.84
C VAL A 300 -9.80 5.09 -66.64
N GLY A 301 -10.91 5.57 -66.07
CA GLY A 301 -12.20 5.61 -66.77
C GLY A 301 -12.15 6.45 -68.06
N SER A 302 -11.42 7.57 -68.07
CA SER A 302 -11.21 8.37 -69.28
C SER A 302 -10.32 7.66 -70.32
N TRP A 303 -9.28 6.95 -69.87
CA TRP A 303 -8.44 6.13 -70.74
C TRP A 303 -9.28 5.06 -71.45
N GLU A 304 -10.08 4.32 -70.69
CA GLU A 304 -10.92 3.23 -71.21
C GLU A 304 -12.04 3.70 -72.13
N SER A 305 -12.73 4.78 -71.77
CA SER A 305 -13.92 5.25 -72.50
C SER A 305 -13.61 6.17 -73.68
N ARG A 306 -12.50 6.91 -73.65
CA ARG A 306 -12.18 7.91 -74.68
C ARG A 306 -10.94 7.57 -75.50
N LEU A 307 -9.85 7.19 -74.83
CA LEU A 307 -8.56 6.99 -75.51
C LEU A 307 -8.47 5.63 -76.19
N LEU A 308 -8.83 4.53 -75.52
CA LEU A 308 -8.80 3.19 -76.12
C LEU A 308 -9.65 3.06 -77.40
N PRO A 309 -10.91 3.55 -77.47
CA PRO A 309 -11.69 3.51 -78.70
C PRO A 309 -11.07 4.35 -79.82
N SER A 310 -10.52 5.52 -79.48
CA SER A 310 -9.85 6.41 -80.44
C SER A 310 -8.58 5.78 -81.02
N LEU A 311 -7.77 5.12 -80.18
CA LEU A 311 -6.60 4.35 -80.62
C LEU A 311 -6.98 3.15 -81.50
N LYS A 312 -8.04 2.42 -81.15
CA LYS A 312 -8.58 1.34 -81.99
C LYS A 312 -9.01 1.86 -83.37
N ARG A 313 -9.76 2.95 -83.41
CA ARG A 313 -10.23 3.59 -84.65
C ARG A 313 -9.07 4.13 -85.50
N MET A 314 -8.03 4.69 -84.89
CA MET A 314 -6.83 5.16 -85.58
C MET A 314 -6.06 4.00 -86.24
N ARG A 315 -5.98 2.85 -85.56
CA ARG A 315 -5.37 1.63 -86.09
C ARG A 315 -6.17 1.05 -87.27
N GLU A 316 -7.50 1.05 -87.17
CA GLU A 316 -8.40 0.62 -88.28
C GLU A 316 -8.23 1.50 -89.53
N LEU A 317 -7.90 2.77 -89.35
CA LEU A 317 -7.65 3.73 -90.44
C LEU A 317 -6.20 3.73 -90.95
N GLY A 318 -5.34 2.81 -90.47
CA GLY A 318 -3.97 2.65 -90.93
C GLY A 318 -2.99 3.74 -90.46
N ALA A 319 -3.38 4.56 -89.48
CA ALA A 319 -2.62 5.74 -89.04
C ALA A 319 -1.84 5.56 -87.73
N GLY A 320 -1.47 4.33 -87.35
CA GLY A 320 -0.81 4.03 -86.06
C GLY A 320 0.31 2.99 -86.15
N GLY A 321 1.36 3.17 -85.35
CA GLY A 321 2.48 2.23 -85.21
C GLY A 321 2.06 0.89 -84.58
N ALA A 322 2.87 -0.15 -84.80
CA ALA A 322 2.57 -1.55 -84.47
C ALA A 322 2.60 -1.92 -82.97
N ASP A 323 2.94 -0.98 -82.08
CA ASP A 323 3.04 -1.27 -80.65
C ASP A 323 1.68 -1.28 -79.94
N GLU A 324 1.56 -2.20 -78.97
CA GLU A 324 0.38 -2.33 -78.11
C GLU A 324 0.17 -1.05 -77.28
N ALA A 325 -1.08 -0.61 -77.14
CA ALA A 325 -1.39 0.62 -76.40
C ALA A 325 -0.90 0.49 -74.93
N PRO A 326 -0.22 1.51 -74.38
CA PRO A 326 0.29 1.43 -73.02
C PRO A 326 -0.86 1.21 -72.03
N GLN A 327 -0.77 0.17 -71.20
CA GLN A 327 -1.80 -0.12 -70.22
C GLN A 327 -1.45 0.56 -68.89
N PRO A 328 -2.35 1.37 -68.31
CA PRO A 328 -2.12 1.93 -66.98
C PRO A 328 -2.02 0.80 -65.95
N SER A 329 -0.99 0.86 -65.11
CA SER A 329 -0.72 -0.13 -64.05
C SER A 329 -1.82 -0.11 -62.99
N ARG A 330 -2.42 -1.26 -62.66
CA ARG A 330 -3.40 -1.36 -61.56
C ARG A 330 -2.78 -1.11 -60.19
N ILE A 331 -3.52 -0.43 -59.31
CA ILE A 331 -3.21 -0.31 -57.88
C ILE A 331 -4.22 -1.18 -57.13
N ASP A 332 -3.79 -2.37 -56.67
CA ASP A 332 -4.65 -3.33 -55.95
C ASP A 332 -4.63 -3.16 -54.41
N ALA A 333 -4.07 -2.04 -53.91
CA ALA A 333 -3.94 -1.80 -52.48
C ALA A 333 -5.20 -1.13 -51.90
N ALA A 334 -6.03 -1.90 -51.18
CA ALA A 334 -7.11 -1.35 -50.37
C ALA A 334 -6.54 -0.63 -49.12
N VAL A 335 -7.15 0.49 -48.73
CA VAL A 335 -6.80 1.19 -47.48
C VAL A 335 -7.17 0.27 -46.31
N ARG A 336 -6.18 -0.04 -45.46
CA ARG A 336 -6.39 -0.88 -44.28
C ARG A 336 -7.25 -0.14 -43.25
N GLU A 337 -8.39 -0.71 -42.90
CA GLU A 337 -9.25 -0.13 -41.86
C GLU A 337 -8.59 -0.29 -40.47
N PRO A 338 -8.67 0.74 -39.60
CA PRO A 338 -8.22 0.63 -38.23
C PRO A 338 -9.11 -0.38 -37.49
N GLN A 339 -8.53 -1.51 -37.11
CA GLN A 339 -9.22 -2.47 -36.25
C GLN A 339 -9.31 -1.89 -34.84
N THR A 340 -10.53 -1.71 -34.34
CA THR A 340 -10.73 -1.51 -32.90
C THR A 340 -10.77 -2.90 -32.28
N PRO A 341 -9.77 -3.31 -31.48
CA PRO A 341 -9.87 -4.59 -30.80
C PRO A 341 -11.11 -4.55 -29.89
N PRO A 342 -11.92 -5.62 -29.82
CA PRO A 342 -12.99 -5.69 -28.85
C PRO A 342 -12.41 -5.50 -27.43
N PRO A 343 -13.14 -4.84 -26.52
CA PRO A 343 -12.65 -4.65 -25.15
C PRO A 343 -12.25 -6.01 -24.58
N ALA A 344 -11.01 -6.11 -24.11
CA ALA A 344 -10.52 -7.32 -23.47
C ALA A 344 -11.45 -7.64 -22.30
N LEU A 345 -12.19 -8.74 -22.41
CA LEU A 345 -12.88 -9.32 -21.25
C LEU A 345 -11.80 -9.58 -20.19
N PRO A 346 -12.05 -9.26 -18.91
CA PRO A 346 -11.05 -9.43 -17.87
C PRO A 346 -10.55 -10.88 -17.89
N GLU A 347 -9.24 -11.05 -18.09
CA GLU A 347 -8.58 -12.36 -18.04
C GLU A 347 -8.94 -13.01 -16.72
N THR A 348 -9.71 -14.10 -16.80
CA THR A 348 -9.85 -15.02 -15.67
C THR A 348 -8.46 -15.59 -15.39
N LEU A 349 -7.82 -15.05 -14.35
CA LEU A 349 -6.56 -15.55 -13.79
C LEU A 349 -6.59 -17.08 -13.73
N GLY A 350 -5.55 -17.67 -14.30
CA GLY A 350 -5.44 -19.06 -14.73
C GLY A 350 -5.96 -20.09 -13.74
N ALA A 351 -6.82 -20.98 -14.25
CA ALA A 351 -6.94 -22.33 -13.73
C ALA A 351 -5.68 -23.12 -14.15
N ASP A 352 -4.77 -23.28 -13.19
CA ASP A 352 -3.60 -24.16 -13.29
C ASP A 352 -4.09 -25.59 -13.54
N ARG A 353 -3.87 -26.09 -14.77
CA ARG A 353 -3.92 -27.52 -15.09
C ARG A 353 -2.51 -28.06 -14.93
N ARG A 354 -2.24 -28.74 -13.82
CA ARG A 354 -1.14 -29.70 -13.76
C ARG A 354 -1.70 -31.11 -13.87
N ALA A 355 -1.35 -31.75 -14.99
CA ALA A 355 -1.10 -33.17 -15.07
C ALA A 355 0.17 -33.52 -14.29
#